data_AF-A0A7X7HA60-F1
#
_entry.id   AF-A0A7X7HA60-F1
#
_cell.length_a   1.000
_cell.length_b   1.000
_cell.length_c   1.000
_cell.angle_alpha   90.00
_cell.angle_beta   90.00
_cell.angle_gamma   90.00
#
_symmetry.space_group_name_H-M   'P 1'
#
loop_
_entity.id
_entity.type
_entity.pdbx_description
1 polymer ?
#
loop_
_entity_poly.entity_id
_entity_poly.type
_entity_poly.pdbx_seq_one_letter_code
_entity_poly.pdbx_strand_id
1 'polypeptide(L)'
;MDQEKDKFQFVNDEPESFLLEDDETAENNSQKNEQILIEKSKKKRKKRIWISAIVMLILSLMLFGFGLFWQDAYDLMAICDSLWLTFAIEFTIGWVLFVYNKNIFSPLIHGVKTFGLMLVGKRPKQNFYDYTKYVEENPIPSFYFIVVFISAAIILIPAVILMILLM
;
A
#
# COMPACT_ATOMS: atom_id res chain seq x y z
N MET A 1 2.04 75.63 56.23
CA MET A 1 2.68 75.30 57.51
C MET A 1 2.34 73.86 57.85
N ASP A 2 3.21 72.87 57.91
CA ASP A 2 4.57 72.68 57.38
C ASP A 2 4.76 71.16 57.36
N GLN A 3 5.24 70.66 56.23
CA GLN A 3 6.24 69.59 56.05
C GLN A 3 6.23 68.38 57.01
N GLU A 4 5.92 67.19 56.46
CA GLU A 4 6.47 65.94 57.00
C GLU A 4 6.93 64.98 55.89
N LYS A 5 8.19 65.22 55.48
CA LYS A 5 9.24 64.28 55.04
C LYS A 5 8.81 62.97 54.34
N ASP A 6 8.94 62.98 53.01
CA ASP A 6 9.07 61.80 52.16
C ASP A 6 10.21 60.89 52.65
N LYS A 7 9.86 59.69 53.11
CA LYS A 7 10.78 58.56 53.24
C LYS A 7 10.71 57.74 51.96
N PHE A 8 11.73 57.86 51.12
CA PHE A 8 12.01 56.87 50.09
C PHE A 8 12.24 55.50 50.75
N GLN A 9 11.31 54.57 50.54
CA GLN A 9 11.54 53.15 50.72
C GLN A 9 11.65 52.53 49.34
N PHE A 10 12.86 52.12 48.96
CA PHE A 10 13.08 51.25 47.81
C PHE A 10 12.41 49.91 48.13
N VAL A 11 11.24 49.68 47.54
CA VAL A 11 10.67 48.34 47.46
C VAL A 11 11.52 47.59 46.46
N ASN A 12 12.19 46.53 46.93
CA ASN A 12 13.00 45.64 46.12
C ASN A 12 12.16 45.15 44.93
N ASP A 13 12.67 45.38 43.72
CA ASP A 13 12.22 44.69 42.52
C ASP A 13 12.43 43.18 42.73
N GLU A 14 11.37 42.46 43.06
CA GLU A 14 11.34 41.02 42.77
C GLU A 14 11.20 40.89 41.25
N PRO A 15 12.16 40.26 40.54
CA PRO A 15 11.94 39.98 39.14
C PRO A 15 10.77 39.01 39.05
N GLU A 16 9.72 39.48 38.37
CA GLU A 16 8.62 38.67 37.86
C GLU A 16 9.20 37.35 37.32
N SER A 17 9.00 36.25 38.04
CA SER A 17 8.99 34.91 37.46
C SER A 17 7.69 34.76 36.67
N PHE A 18 7.53 35.63 35.68
CA PHE A 18 6.48 35.58 34.68
C PHE A 18 7.21 35.20 33.39
N LEU A 19 6.79 34.08 32.80
CA LEU A 19 7.37 33.43 31.61
C LEU A 19 8.50 32.44 31.93
N LEU A 20 8.16 31.16 32.12
CA LEU A 20 8.82 29.97 31.54
C LEU A 20 8.25 28.65 32.16
N GLU A 21 6.94 28.41 32.10
CA GLU A 21 6.36 27.07 32.41
C GLU A 21 5.38 26.52 31.35
N ASP A 22 5.09 27.27 30.27
CA ASP A 22 4.05 26.88 29.29
C ASP A 22 4.56 26.29 27.96
N ASP A 23 5.87 26.29 27.69
CA ASP A 23 6.41 25.77 26.41
C ASP A 23 6.63 24.24 26.41
N GLU A 24 7.03 23.64 27.54
CA GLU A 24 7.28 22.19 27.60
C GLU A 24 6.00 21.35 27.50
N THR A 25 4.87 21.86 28.00
CA THR A 25 3.58 21.14 27.94
C THR A 25 2.94 21.22 26.56
N ALA A 26 3.17 22.29 25.78
CA ALA A 26 2.67 22.43 24.42
C ALA A 26 3.44 21.57 23.40
N GLU A 27 4.77 21.50 23.50
CA GLU A 27 5.59 20.62 22.65
C GLU A 27 5.35 19.13 22.97
N ASN A 28 5.26 18.76 24.24
CA ASN A 28 5.05 17.37 24.65
C ASN A 28 3.65 16.87 24.25
N ASN A 29 2.62 17.73 24.28
CA ASN A 29 1.28 17.39 23.77
C ASN A 29 1.24 17.30 22.23
N SER A 30 2.00 18.11 21.51
CA SER A 30 2.09 18.04 20.05
C SER A 30 2.83 16.78 19.58
N GLN A 31 3.97 16.45 20.22
CA GLN A 31 4.73 15.23 19.95
C GLN A 31 3.92 13.97 20.30
N LYS A 32 3.19 13.97 21.42
CA LYS A 32 2.32 12.86 21.81
C LYS A 32 1.14 12.67 20.85
N ASN A 33 0.55 13.76 20.35
CA ASN A 33 -0.51 13.68 19.33
C ASN A 33 0.02 13.17 17.98
N GLU A 34 1.21 13.59 17.55
CA GLU A 34 1.90 13.04 16.38
C GLU A 34 2.18 11.55 16.53
N GLN A 35 2.71 11.12 17.68
CA GLN A 35 2.97 9.71 17.98
C GLN A 35 1.67 8.88 17.95
N ILE A 36 0.58 9.38 18.52
CA ILE A 36 -0.74 8.71 18.49
C ILE A 36 -1.27 8.59 17.04
N LEU A 37 -1.09 9.62 16.21
CA LEU A 37 -1.48 9.60 14.79
C LEU A 37 -0.65 8.58 13.99
N ILE A 38 0.66 8.52 14.24
CA ILE A 38 1.58 7.55 13.64
C ILE A 38 1.22 6.11 14.05
N GLU A 39 0.89 5.87 15.33
CA GLU A 39 0.46 4.54 15.76
C GLU A 39 -0.89 4.12 15.16
N LYS A 40 -1.86 5.04 15.09
CA LYS A 40 -3.16 4.78 14.47
C LYS A 40 -3.01 4.47 12.98
N SER A 41 -2.13 5.17 12.26
CA SER A 41 -1.86 4.91 10.84
C SER A 41 -1.15 3.58 10.63
N LYS A 42 -0.17 3.22 11.47
CA LYS A 42 0.50 1.92 11.48
C LYS A 42 -0.48 0.78 11.73
N LYS A 43 -1.39 0.90 12.71
CA LYS A 43 -2.45 -0.08 13.00
C LYS A 43 -3.40 -0.26 11.81
N LYS A 44 -3.84 0.83 11.18
CA LYS A 44 -4.67 0.78 9.96
C LYS A 44 -3.96 0.07 8.80
N ARG A 45 -2.66 0.33 8.60
CA ARG A 45 -1.85 -0.32 7.57
C ARG A 45 -1.70 -1.82 7.82
N LYS A 46 -1.38 -2.22 9.06
CA LYS A 46 -1.31 -3.64 9.45
C LYS A 46 -2.62 -4.37 9.20
N LYS A 47 -3.76 -3.77 9.57
CA LYS A 47 -5.10 -4.35 9.33
C LYS A 47 -5.35 -4.58 7.84
N ARG A 48 -5.02 -3.62 6.98
CA ARG A 48 -5.18 -3.75 5.52
C ARG A 48 -4.32 -4.87 4.93
N ILE A 49 -3.07 -5.00 5.38
CA ILE A 49 -2.17 -6.08 4.95
C ILE A 49 -2.75 -7.44 5.35
N TRP A 50 -3.20 -7.59 6.60
CA TRP A 50 -3.81 -8.83 7.07
C TRP A 50 -5.08 -9.20 6.30
N ILE A 51 -5.97 -8.24 6.05
CA ILE A 51 -7.17 -8.49 5.24
C ILE A 51 -6.77 -8.91 3.82
N SER A 52 -5.79 -8.23 3.21
CA SER A 52 -5.33 -8.56 1.86
C SER A 52 -4.71 -9.95 1.80
N ALA A 53 -3.94 -10.35 2.82
CA ALA A 53 -3.36 -11.69 2.92
C ALA A 53 -4.43 -12.78 3.06
N ILE A 54 -5.47 -12.54 3.86
CA ILE A 54 -6.60 -13.47 4.00
C ILE A 54 -7.36 -13.61 2.68
N VAL A 55 -7.62 -12.48 2.00
CA VAL A 55 -8.29 -12.49 0.69
C VAL A 55 -7.46 -13.25 -0.33
N MET A 56 -6.15 -13.03 -0.37
CA MET A 56 -5.25 -13.77 -1.26
C MET A 56 -5.29 -15.26 -0.95
N LEU A 57 -5.18 -15.66 0.33
CA LEU A 57 -5.24 -17.07 0.72
C LEU A 57 -6.54 -17.75 0.26
N ILE A 58 -7.69 -17.09 0.40
CA ILE A 58 -8.97 -17.61 -0.08
C ILE A 58 -8.95 -17.74 -1.61
N LEU A 59 -8.46 -16.72 -2.31
CA LEU A 59 -8.35 -16.73 -3.77
C LEU A 59 -7.41 -17.86 -4.25
N SER A 60 -6.27 -18.06 -3.60
CA SER A 60 -5.33 -19.14 -3.88
C SER A 60 -5.98 -20.51 -3.72
N LEU A 61 -6.71 -20.73 -2.62
CA LEU A 61 -7.43 -21.98 -2.39
C LEU A 61 -8.53 -22.21 -3.45
N MET A 62 -9.23 -21.16 -3.86
CA MET A 62 -10.23 -21.24 -4.92
C MET A 62 -9.59 -21.59 -6.27
N LEU A 63 -8.48 -20.95 -6.63
CA LEU A 63 -7.75 -21.23 -7.88
C LEU A 63 -7.15 -22.64 -7.90
N PHE A 64 -6.56 -23.06 -6.78
CA PHE A 64 -6.02 -24.41 -6.64
C PHE A 64 -7.12 -25.46 -6.72
N GLY A 65 -8.23 -25.26 -6.00
CA GLY A 65 -9.40 -26.13 -6.08
C GLY A 65 -9.98 -26.16 -7.48
N PHE A 66 -10.07 -25.01 -8.15
CA PHE A 66 -10.49 -24.94 -9.56
C PHE A 66 -9.57 -25.75 -10.47
N GLY A 67 -8.25 -25.68 -10.29
CA GLY A 67 -7.28 -26.50 -11.02
C GLY A 67 -7.56 -27.99 -10.86
N LEU A 68 -7.75 -28.46 -9.63
CA LEU A 68 -8.04 -29.86 -9.34
C LEU A 68 -9.38 -30.32 -9.94
N PHE A 69 -10.44 -29.52 -9.76
CA PHE A 69 -11.75 -29.82 -10.32
C PHE A 69 -11.76 -29.80 -11.86
N TRP A 70 -10.95 -28.95 -12.47
CA TRP A 70 -10.84 -28.86 -13.92
C TRP A 70 -10.11 -30.07 -14.52
N GLN A 71 -9.13 -30.61 -13.82
CA GLN A 71 -8.36 -31.79 -14.25
C GLN A 71 -9.08 -33.12 -13.98
N ASP A 72 -10.09 -33.14 -13.10
CA ASP A 72 -10.81 -34.34 -12.65
C ASP A 72 -9.86 -35.46 -12.16
N ALA A 73 -8.73 -35.06 -11.57
CA ALA A 73 -7.69 -35.94 -11.07
C ALA A 73 -7.12 -35.40 -9.75
N TYR A 74 -6.76 -36.32 -8.85
CA TYR A 74 -6.23 -36.01 -7.51
C TYR A 74 -4.91 -36.72 -7.24
N ASP A 75 -4.22 -37.14 -8.30
CA ASP A 75 -2.89 -37.69 -8.20
C ASP A 75 -1.86 -36.60 -7.90
N LEU A 76 -0.65 -37.02 -7.55
CA LEU A 76 0.41 -36.10 -7.16
C LEU A 76 0.80 -35.14 -8.31
N MET A 77 0.62 -35.60 -9.55
CA MET A 77 0.83 -34.80 -10.76
C MET A 77 -0.23 -33.72 -10.93
N ALA A 78 -1.53 -34.03 -10.79
CA ALA A 78 -2.60 -33.03 -10.83
C ALA A 78 -2.45 -31.97 -9.73
N ILE A 79 -2.01 -32.37 -8.53
CA ILE A 79 -1.70 -31.42 -7.45
C ILE A 79 -0.56 -30.47 -7.86
N CYS A 80 0.50 -31.01 -8.46
CA CYS A 80 1.62 -30.20 -8.95
C CYS A 80 1.17 -29.21 -10.02
N ASP A 81 0.44 -29.68 -11.04
CA ASP A 81 -0.04 -28.85 -12.14
C ASP A 81 -1.01 -27.76 -11.65
N SER A 82 -1.90 -28.10 -10.70
CA SER A 82 -2.83 -27.14 -10.10
C SER A 82 -2.12 -26.05 -9.29
N LEU A 83 -1.02 -26.39 -8.59
CA LEU A 83 -0.18 -25.40 -7.91
C LEU A 83 0.54 -24.49 -8.91
N TRP A 84 1.07 -25.05 -10.00
CA TRP A 84 1.71 -24.27 -11.07
C TRP A 84 0.73 -23.33 -11.76
N LEU A 85 -0.48 -23.79 -12.03
CA LEU A 85 -1.56 -22.95 -12.58
C LEU A 85 -1.89 -21.80 -11.63
N THR A 86 -2.07 -22.10 -10.35
CA THR A 86 -2.38 -21.10 -9.32
C THR A 86 -1.25 -20.06 -9.22
N PHE A 87 0.00 -20.51 -9.15
CA PHE A 87 1.18 -19.66 -9.15
C PHE A 87 1.23 -18.77 -10.39
N ALA A 88 1.06 -19.34 -11.59
CA ALA A 88 1.14 -18.59 -12.84
C ALA A 88 0.10 -17.47 -12.90
N ILE A 89 -1.14 -17.74 -12.46
CA ILE A 89 -2.22 -16.75 -12.42
C ILE A 89 -1.90 -15.65 -11.41
N GLU A 90 -1.58 -16.00 -10.16
CA GLU A 90 -1.27 -15.01 -9.13
C GLU A 90 -0.06 -14.15 -9.48
N PHE A 91 1.02 -14.78 -9.94
CA PHE A 91 2.21 -14.09 -10.39
C PHE A 91 1.89 -13.12 -11.52
N THR A 92 1.08 -13.54 -12.50
CA THR A 92 0.66 -12.69 -13.62
C THR A 92 -0.15 -11.48 -13.14
N ILE A 93 -1.08 -11.67 -12.18
CA ILE A 93 -1.85 -10.57 -11.60
C ILE A 93 -0.91 -9.58 -10.90
N GLY A 94 0.00 -10.05 -10.06
CA GLY A 94 0.99 -9.21 -9.38
C GLY A 94 1.89 -8.46 -10.36
N TRP A 95 2.33 -9.15 -11.41
CA TRP A 95 3.15 -8.60 -12.48
C TRP A 95 2.42 -7.50 -13.25
N VAL A 96 1.16 -7.71 -13.66
CA VAL A 96 0.37 -6.68 -14.37
C VAL A 96 0.20 -5.42 -13.53
N LEU A 97 -0.10 -5.55 -12.22
CA LEU A 97 -0.21 -4.41 -11.30
C LEU A 97 1.12 -3.65 -11.17
N PHE A 98 2.24 -4.38 -11.08
CA PHE A 98 3.57 -3.79 -11.01
C PHE A 98 3.93 -3.03 -12.30
N VAL A 99 3.69 -3.66 -13.45
CA VAL A 99 3.99 -3.10 -14.78
C VAL A 99 3.10 -1.88 -15.08
N TYR A 100 1.83 -1.91 -14.67
CA TYR A 100 0.92 -0.77 -14.76
C TYR A 100 1.48 0.46 -14.04
N ASN A 101 1.94 0.30 -12.79
CA ASN A 101 2.54 1.39 -12.01
C ASN A 101 3.82 1.96 -12.64
N LYS A 102 4.49 1.21 -13.50
CA LYS A 102 5.70 1.65 -14.21
C LYS A 102 5.42 2.21 -15.60
N ASN A 103 4.15 2.35 -16.00
CA ASN A 103 3.76 2.83 -17.32
C ASN A 103 4.35 2.03 -18.50
N ILE A 104 4.85 0.81 -18.27
CA ILE A 104 5.58 0.02 -19.28
C ILE A 104 4.67 -0.34 -20.45
N PHE A 105 3.41 -0.71 -20.16
CA PHE A 105 2.41 -1.04 -21.18
C PHE A 105 1.53 0.13 -21.59
N SER A 106 1.77 1.33 -21.05
CA SER A 106 0.96 2.51 -21.37
C SER A 106 0.91 2.83 -22.87
N PRO A 107 2.02 2.76 -23.64
CA PRO A 107 1.98 2.95 -25.09
C PRO A 107 1.10 1.93 -25.80
N LEU A 108 1.18 0.65 -25.40
CA LEU A 108 0.44 -0.43 -26.02
C LEU A 108 -1.06 -0.33 -25.72
N ILE A 109 -1.43 -0.08 -24.46
CA ILE A 109 -2.84 0.08 -24.04
C ILE A 109 -3.48 1.29 -24.74
N HIS A 110 -2.77 2.42 -24.78
CA HIS A 110 -3.26 3.62 -25.45
C HIS A 110 -3.34 3.43 -26.97
N GLY A 111 -2.36 2.76 -27.56
CA GLY A 111 -2.33 2.42 -28.98
C GLY A 111 -3.51 1.54 -29.39
N VAL A 112 -3.74 0.42 -28.69
CA VAL A 112 -4.87 -0.49 -28.95
C VAL A 112 -6.22 0.22 -28.75
N LYS A 113 -6.36 1.04 -27.69
CA LYS A 113 -7.57 1.83 -27.45
C LYS A 113 -7.84 2.84 -28.56
N THR A 114 -6.81 3.54 -29.01
CA THR A 114 -6.91 4.53 -30.09
C THR A 114 -7.25 3.87 -31.41
N PHE A 115 -6.60 2.75 -31.73
CA PHE A 115 -6.89 1.96 -32.92
C PHE A 115 -8.33 1.42 -32.91
N GLY A 116 -8.76 0.83 -31.79
CA GLY A 116 -10.13 0.33 -31.64
C GLY A 116 -11.19 1.43 -31.75
N LEU A 117 -10.95 2.60 -31.15
CA LEU A 117 -11.85 3.74 -31.28
C LEU A 117 -11.91 4.27 -32.72
N MET A 118 -10.79 4.23 -33.45
CA MET A 118 -10.73 4.61 -34.85
C MET A 118 -11.61 3.71 -35.73
N LEU A 119 -11.69 2.40 -35.45
CA LEU A 119 -12.60 1.47 -36.15
C LEU A 119 -14.08 1.83 -35.95
N VAL A 120 -14.43 2.46 -34.83
CA VAL A 120 -15.80 2.92 -34.51
C VAL A 120 -15.99 4.41 -34.84
N GLY A 121 -15.00 5.06 -35.48
CA GLY A 121 -15.04 6.47 -35.85
C GLY A 121 -14.97 7.46 -34.68
N LYS A 122 -14.57 7.00 -33.49
CA LYS A 122 -14.46 7.81 -32.27
C LYS A 122 -13.01 8.22 -32.01
N ARG A 123 -12.82 9.38 -31.35
CA ARG A 123 -11.51 9.81 -30.85
C ARG A 123 -11.35 9.46 -29.35
N PRO A 124 -10.13 9.12 -28.90
CA PRO A 124 -9.86 8.96 -27.48
C PRO A 124 -10.09 10.28 -26.72
N LYS A 125 -10.76 10.20 -25.56
CA LYS A 125 -11.06 11.37 -24.72
C LYS A 125 -9.83 11.97 -24.06
N GLN A 126 -8.75 11.20 -23.93
CA GLN A 126 -7.52 11.58 -23.24
C GLN A 126 -6.32 11.32 -24.16
N ASN A 127 -5.39 12.26 -24.18
CA ASN A 127 -4.15 12.10 -24.92
C ASN A 127 -3.21 11.12 -24.19
N PHE A 128 -2.20 10.63 -24.89
CA PHE A 128 -1.23 9.69 -24.31
C PHE A 128 -0.54 10.26 -23.07
N TYR A 129 -0.13 11.54 -23.14
CA TYR A 129 0.51 12.24 -22.02
C TYR A 129 -0.39 12.34 -20.78
N ASP A 130 -1.65 12.72 -20.97
CA ASP A 130 -2.61 12.84 -19.87
C ASP A 130 -2.86 11.48 -19.21
N TYR A 131 -2.88 10.41 -20.01
CA TYR A 131 -3.01 9.05 -19.51
C TYR A 131 -1.79 8.61 -18.68
N THR A 132 -0.57 8.80 -19.17
CA THR A 132 0.64 8.41 -18.41
C THR A 132 0.78 9.21 -17.12
N LYS A 133 0.47 10.50 -17.17
CA LYS A 133 0.48 11.39 -16.01
C LYS A 133 -0.55 10.98 -14.97
N TYR A 134 -1.76 10.61 -15.41
CA TYR A 134 -2.79 10.09 -14.51
C TYR A 134 -2.35 8.84 -13.74
N VAL A 135 -1.67 7.89 -14.41
CA VAL A 135 -1.14 6.66 -13.79
C VAL A 135 -0.05 6.99 -12.77
N GLU A 136 0.81 7.97 -13.07
CA GLU A 136 1.88 8.42 -12.17
C GLU A 136 1.35 9.14 -10.93
N GLU A 137 0.32 9.97 -11.08
CA GLU A 137 -0.35 10.67 -9.98
C GLU A 137 -1.25 9.76 -9.14
N ASN A 138 -1.77 8.68 -9.74
CA ASN A 138 -2.68 7.74 -9.10
C ASN A 138 -2.13 6.29 -9.17
N PRO A 139 -0.94 6.02 -8.60
CA PRO A 139 -0.36 4.70 -8.65
C PRO A 139 -1.15 3.74 -7.75
N ILE A 140 -1.22 2.47 -8.16
CA ILE A 140 -1.78 1.44 -7.32
C ILE A 140 -0.88 1.29 -6.09
N PRO A 141 -1.41 1.36 -4.85
CA PRO A 141 -0.59 1.28 -3.65
C PRO A 141 0.29 0.03 -3.65
N SER A 142 1.59 0.21 -3.34
CA SER A 142 2.58 -0.84 -3.56
C SER A 142 2.34 -2.12 -2.78
N PHE A 143 1.68 -2.02 -1.64
CA PHE A 143 1.35 -3.18 -0.83
C PHE A 143 0.47 -4.21 -1.56
N TYR A 144 -0.37 -3.81 -2.52
CA TYR A 144 -1.25 -4.75 -3.22
C TYR A 144 -0.45 -5.76 -4.03
N PHE A 145 0.45 -5.32 -4.91
CA PHE A 145 1.26 -6.24 -5.70
C PHE A 145 2.33 -6.95 -4.86
N ILE A 146 2.85 -6.32 -3.79
CA ILE A 146 3.78 -6.99 -2.86
C ILE A 146 3.11 -8.19 -2.19
N VAL A 147 1.89 -8.03 -1.68
CA VAL A 147 1.15 -9.14 -1.04
C VAL A 147 0.86 -10.25 -2.04
N VAL A 148 0.49 -9.91 -3.28
CA VAL A 148 0.29 -10.89 -4.36
C VAL A 148 1.58 -11.66 -4.66
N PHE A 149 2.73 -10.98 -4.79
CA PHE A 149 4.01 -11.66 -5.02
C PHE A 149 4.43 -12.55 -3.86
N ILE A 150 4.22 -12.11 -2.61
CA ILE A 150 4.49 -12.94 -1.44
C ILE A 150 3.60 -14.19 -1.45
N SER A 151 2.31 -14.05 -1.77
CA SER A 151 1.39 -15.17 -1.93
C SER A 151 1.87 -16.16 -3.00
N ALA A 152 2.16 -15.64 -4.20
CA ALA A 152 2.67 -16.45 -5.30
C ALA A 152 3.98 -17.17 -4.92
N ALA A 153 4.90 -16.50 -4.22
CA ALA A 153 6.15 -17.11 -3.76
C ALA A 153 5.91 -18.24 -2.74
N ILE A 154 4.94 -18.10 -1.84
CA ILE A 154 4.56 -19.15 -0.89
C ILE A 154 4.01 -20.39 -1.63
N ILE A 155 3.24 -20.19 -2.71
CA ILE A 155 2.70 -21.28 -3.55
C ILE A 155 3.79 -21.93 -4.42
N LEU A 156 4.76 -21.14 -4.87
CA LEU A 156 5.88 -21.63 -5.67
C LEU A 156 6.73 -22.66 -4.91
N ILE A 157 6.94 -22.48 -3.60
CA ILE A 157 7.76 -23.39 -2.78
C ILE A 157 7.26 -24.84 -2.86
N PRO A 158 6.00 -25.17 -2.49
CA PRO A 158 5.49 -26.53 -2.62
C PRO A 158 5.40 -27.00 -4.06
N ALA A 159 5.09 -26.11 -5.02
CA ALA A 159 5.06 -26.46 -6.45
C ALA A 159 6.43 -26.97 -6.94
N VAL A 160 7.51 -26.26 -6.58
CA VAL A 160 8.89 -26.65 -6.93
C VAL A 160 9.30 -27.93 -6.22
N ILE A 161 8.98 -28.08 -4.92
CA ILE A 161 9.27 -29.31 -4.18
C ILE A 161 8.60 -30.52 -4.83
N LEU A 162 7.30 -30.41 -5.16
CA LEU A 162 6.57 -31.49 -5.82
C LEU A 162 7.12 -31.79 -7.21
N MET A 163 7.48 -30.76 -7.98
CA MET A 163 8.06 -30.96 -9.30
C MET A 163 9.41 -31.70 -9.23
N ILE A 164 10.24 -31.41 -8.23
CA ILE A 164 11.50 -32.14 -7.99
C ILE A 164 11.23 -33.59 -7.56
N LEU A 165 10.19 -33.84 -6.77
CA LEU A 165 9.82 -35.20 -6.34
C LEU A 165 9.21 -36.06 -7.46
N LEU A 166 8.59 -35.42 -8.45
CA LEU A 166 7.96 -36.08 -9.61
C LEU A 166 8.92 -36.29 -10.78
N MET A 167 10.09 -35.66 -10.75
CA MET A 167 11.17 -35.80 -11.74
C MET A 167 11.97 -37.08 -11.50
#